data_AF-A0A0F9R822-F1
#
_entry.id   AF-A0A0F9R822-F1
#
_cell.length_a   1.000
_cell.length_b   1.000
_cell.length_c   1.000
_cell.angle_alpha   90.00
_cell.angle_beta   90.00
_cell.angle_gamma   90.00
#
_symmetry.space_group_name_H-M   'P 1'
#
loop_
_entity.id
_entity.type
_entity.pdbx_description
1 polymer ?
#
loop_
_entity_poly.entity_id
_entity_poly.type
_entity_poly.pdbx_seq_one_letter_code
_entity_poly.pdbx_strand_id
1 'polypeptide(L)'
;MIRRINPPIAVMCMLIGVLFTWSALKPVSAQPSADVTYPVYNVNYITTNATTAVLIGSGVLHSLCVTDFGASSNTATVYDSLAGSGTIIALFDTVTFDGCALLDVRVTTGITIVTATGTAPEITVSYRAL
;
A
#
# COMPACT_ATOMS: atom_id res chain seq x y z
N MET A 1 -65.04 -35.64 -28.68
CA MET A 1 -64.89 -35.06 -30.04
C MET A 1 -64.07 -33.77 -29.91
N ILE A 2 -62.73 -33.88 -29.96
CA ILE A 2 -61.81 -32.73 -29.79
C ILE A 2 -61.66 -32.05 -31.16
N ARG A 3 -62.14 -30.81 -31.30
CA ARG A 3 -61.92 -30.00 -32.51
C ARG A 3 -60.53 -29.38 -32.42
N ARG A 4 -59.63 -29.74 -33.34
CA ARG A 4 -58.36 -29.04 -33.56
C ARG A 4 -58.66 -27.64 -34.09
N ILE A 5 -58.65 -26.64 -33.23
CA ILE A 5 -58.64 -25.23 -33.64
C ILE A 5 -57.18 -24.86 -33.84
N ASN A 6 -56.80 -24.54 -35.07
CA ASN A 6 -55.46 -24.08 -35.43
C ASN A 6 -55.44 -22.55 -35.24
N PRO A 7 -54.80 -22.00 -34.19
CA PRO A 7 -54.78 -20.55 -34.02
C PRO A 7 -53.85 -19.92 -35.07
N PRO A 8 -54.18 -18.73 -35.60
CA PRO A 8 -53.33 -18.06 -36.59
C PRO A 8 -51.98 -17.74 -35.95
N ILE A 9 -50.90 -17.98 -36.72
CA ILE A 9 -49.47 -17.85 -36.33
C ILE A 9 -49.17 -16.50 -35.62
N ALA A 10 -49.98 -15.46 -35.85
CA ALA A 10 -49.91 -14.17 -35.18
C ALA A 10 -50.09 -14.23 -33.64
N VAL A 11 -50.92 -15.14 -33.12
CA VAL A 11 -51.18 -15.24 -31.66
C VAL A 11 -49.98 -15.86 -30.94
N MET A 12 -49.21 -16.71 -31.63
CA MET A 12 -48.02 -17.36 -31.07
C MET A 12 -46.81 -16.39 -30.98
N CYS A 13 -46.76 -15.37 -31.84
CA CYS A 13 -45.67 -14.38 -31.83
C CYS A 13 -45.81 -13.35 -30.70
N MET A 14 -47.03 -13.06 -30.24
CA MET A 14 -47.28 -12.05 -29.21
C MET A 14 -46.99 -12.55 -27.79
N LEU A 15 -47.14 -13.87 -27.54
CA LEU A 15 -46.76 -14.49 -26.27
C LEU A 15 -45.24 -14.65 -26.09
N ILE A 16 -44.48 -14.73 -27.19
CA ILE A 16 -43.01 -14.85 -27.14
C ILE A 16 -42.36 -13.47 -26.90
N GLY A 17 -42.97 -12.38 -27.38
CA GLY A 17 -42.46 -11.02 -27.19
C GLY A 17 -42.51 -10.51 -25.75
N VAL A 18 -43.53 -10.90 -24.97
CA VAL A 18 -43.70 -10.45 -23.57
C VAL A 18 -42.84 -11.25 -22.59
N LEU A 19 -42.48 -12.49 -22.93
CA LEU A 19 -41.57 -13.31 -22.11
C LEU A 19 -40.09 -12.91 -22.27
N PHE A 20 -39.73 -12.15 -23.32
CA PHE A 20 -38.33 -11.82 -23.61
C PHE A 20 -37.90 -10.40 -23.16
N THR A 21 -38.83 -9.55 -22.71
CA THR A 21 -38.49 -8.17 -22.33
C THR A 21 -38.45 -7.90 -20.83
N TRP A 22 -38.84 -8.86 -19.98
CA TRP A 22 -38.76 -8.70 -18.51
C TRP A 22 -37.48 -9.30 -17.90
N SER A 23 -36.61 -9.94 -18.69
CA SER A 23 -35.44 -10.64 -18.16
C SER A 23 -34.11 -9.88 -18.24
N ALA A 24 -34.09 -8.57 -18.49
CA ALA A 24 -32.82 -7.88 -18.69
C ALA A 24 -32.75 -6.42 -18.19
N LEU A 25 -33.24 -6.16 -16.99
CA LEU A 25 -32.55 -5.21 -16.11
C LEU A 25 -32.24 -5.98 -14.83
N LYS A 26 -31.09 -6.66 -14.84
CA LYS A 26 -30.50 -7.08 -13.57
C LYS A 26 -30.27 -5.77 -12.80
N PRO A 27 -30.75 -5.61 -11.56
CA PRO A 27 -30.33 -4.48 -10.76
C PRO A 27 -28.80 -4.52 -10.75
N VAL A 28 -28.15 -3.44 -11.20
CA VAL A 28 -26.73 -3.28 -10.89
C VAL A 28 -26.71 -3.27 -9.38
N SER A 29 -26.24 -4.35 -8.77
CA SER A 29 -25.91 -4.33 -7.35
C SER A 29 -25.07 -3.08 -7.20
N ALA A 30 -25.47 -2.15 -6.32
CA ALA A 30 -24.58 -1.10 -5.90
C ALA A 30 -23.30 -1.81 -5.49
N GLN A 31 -22.30 -1.81 -6.38
CA GLN A 31 -21.01 -2.37 -6.07
C GLN A 31 -20.61 -1.53 -4.86
N PRO A 32 -20.32 -2.13 -3.69
CA PRO A 32 -19.69 -1.34 -2.66
C PRO A 32 -18.51 -0.72 -3.39
N SER A 33 -18.46 0.60 -3.46
CA SER A 33 -17.21 1.28 -3.74
C SER A 33 -16.34 0.72 -2.63
N ALA A 34 -15.56 -0.33 -2.92
CA ALA A 34 -14.42 -0.64 -2.12
C ALA A 34 -13.67 0.67 -2.23
N ASP A 35 -13.84 1.52 -1.21
CA ASP A 35 -13.00 2.68 -1.05
C ASP A 35 -11.63 2.07 -1.15
N VAL A 36 -10.94 2.36 -2.25
CA VAL A 36 -9.58 1.93 -2.40
C VAL A 36 -8.87 2.79 -1.38
N THR A 37 -8.87 2.33 -0.14
CA THR A 37 -8.13 2.93 0.94
C THR A 37 -6.70 2.66 0.59
N TYR A 38 -6.11 3.57 -0.18
CA TYR A 38 -4.69 3.56 -0.44
C TYR A 38 -4.00 3.54 0.92
N PRO A 39 -2.99 2.68 1.13
CA PRO A 39 -2.23 2.71 2.37
C PRO A 39 -1.66 4.13 2.50
N VAL A 40 -2.16 4.87 3.49
CA VAL A 40 -1.64 6.20 3.82
C VAL A 40 -0.33 5.94 4.55
N TYR A 41 0.78 6.27 3.89
CA TYR A 41 2.09 6.25 4.50
C TYR A 41 2.40 7.63 5.07
N ASN A 42 2.90 7.63 6.29
CA ASN A 42 3.55 8.78 6.90
C ASN A 42 4.96 8.87 6.33
N VAL A 43 5.45 10.10 6.22
CA VAL A 43 6.80 10.38 5.70
C VAL A 43 7.61 11.09 6.77
N ASN A 44 8.86 10.69 6.94
CA ASN A 44 9.84 11.42 7.73
C ASN A 44 11.07 11.74 6.89
N TYR A 45 11.54 12.98 6.97
CA TYR A 45 12.72 13.45 6.25
C TYR A 45 13.84 13.74 7.25
N ILE A 46 14.97 13.05 7.10
CA ILE A 46 16.12 13.13 8.00
C ILE A 46 17.28 13.78 7.23
N THR A 47 17.81 14.87 7.76
CA THR A 47 18.89 15.66 7.13
C THR A 47 20.13 15.82 8.01
N THR A 48 20.10 15.25 9.22
CA THR A 48 21.18 15.37 10.20
C THR A 48 21.50 14.02 10.78
N ASN A 49 22.76 13.87 11.22
CA ASN A 49 23.22 12.66 11.88
C ASN A 49 22.73 12.63 13.31
N ALA A 50 21.79 11.72 13.57
CA ALA A 50 21.15 11.57 14.87
C ALA A 50 20.52 10.18 15.00
N THR A 51 20.10 9.88 16.23
CA THR A 51 19.15 8.80 16.49
C THR A 51 17.74 9.37 16.38
N THR A 52 17.00 8.98 15.34
CA THR A 52 15.65 9.47 15.07
C THR A 52 14.64 8.34 15.24
N ALA A 53 13.74 8.49 16.21
CA ALA A 53 12.57 7.62 16.33
C ALA A 53 11.50 8.07 15.32
N VAL A 54 11.31 7.29 14.27
CA VAL A 54 10.37 7.57 13.16
C VAL A 54 8.96 7.11 13.53
N LEU A 55 8.85 5.97 14.20
CA LEU A 55 7.59 5.41 14.68
C LEU A 55 7.76 4.90 16.11
N ILE A 56 6.80 5.22 16.97
CA ILE A 56 6.68 4.63 18.32
C ILE A 56 5.49 3.69 18.31
N GLY A 57 5.72 2.41 18.65
CA GLY A 57 4.69 1.36 18.61
C GLY A 57 4.76 0.49 17.35
N SER A 58 3.73 -0.31 17.13
CA SER A 58 3.69 -1.25 16.00
C SER A 58 3.32 -0.59 14.68
N GLY A 59 3.87 -1.11 13.58
CA GLY A 59 3.63 -0.55 12.25
C GLY A 59 4.32 -1.35 11.16
N VAL A 60 4.39 -0.74 9.98
CA VAL A 60 5.09 -1.28 8.81
C VAL A 60 6.02 -0.22 8.25
N LEU A 61 7.29 -0.58 8.07
CA LEU A 61 8.25 0.21 7.30
C LEU A 61 8.12 -0.19 5.84
N HIS A 62 7.71 0.75 4.98
CA HIS A 62 7.50 0.47 3.56
C HIS A 62 8.78 0.68 2.76
N SER A 63 9.34 1.89 2.83
CA SER A 63 10.53 2.24 2.06
C SER A 63 11.43 3.23 2.77
N LEU A 64 12.70 3.19 2.40
CA LEU A 64 13.72 4.17 2.78
C LEU A 64 14.48 4.58 1.53
N CYS A 65 14.51 5.88 1.26
CA CYS A 65 15.22 6.45 0.12
C CYS A 65 16.34 7.37 0.60
N VAL A 66 17.53 7.20 0.05
CA VAL A 66 18.60 8.20 0.16
C VAL A 66 18.46 9.14 -1.03
N THR A 67 18.12 10.39 -0.76
CA THR A 67 17.88 11.42 -1.80
C THR A 67 19.11 12.25 -2.09
N ASP A 68 19.98 12.42 -1.10
CA ASP A 68 21.30 13.02 -1.25
C ASP A 68 22.31 12.22 -0.44
N PHE A 69 23.48 12.00 -1.03
CA PHE A 69 24.48 11.12 -0.47
C PHE A 69 25.13 11.74 0.77
N GLY A 70 25.38 10.90 1.76
CA GLY A 70 26.29 11.23 2.84
C GLY A 70 27.73 11.25 2.32
N ALA A 71 28.64 11.74 3.15
CA ALA A 71 30.07 11.68 2.85
C ALA A 71 30.86 11.11 4.04
N SER A 72 32.13 10.75 3.81
CA SER A 72 33.04 10.27 4.85
C SER A 72 32.52 9.03 5.61
N SER A 73 32.10 8.01 4.86
CA SER A 73 31.63 6.71 5.36
C SER A 73 30.34 6.73 6.19
N ASN A 74 29.44 7.68 5.92
CA ASN A 74 28.18 7.78 6.65
C ASN A 74 27.30 6.53 6.44
N THR A 75 26.71 6.06 7.54
CA THR A 75 25.79 4.91 7.54
C THR A 75 24.43 5.30 8.10
N ALA A 76 23.39 4.63 7.61
CA ALA A 76 22.05 4.68 8.16
C ALA A 76 21.62 3.27 8.58
N THR A 77 21.49 3.06 9.88
CA THR A 77 21.04 1.77 10.43
C THR A 77 19.62 1.88 10.94
N VAL A 78 18.76 0.98 10.49
CA VAL A 78 17.34 0.93 10.83
C VAL A 78 17.11 -0.19 11.85
N TYR A 79 16.44 0.12 12.96
CA TYR A 79 16.16 -0.79 14.05
C TYR A 79 14.66 -0.95 14.32
N ASP A 80 14.23 -2.15 14.72
CA ASP A 80 12.93 -2.36 15.39
C ASP A 80 13.10 -2.11 16.90
N SER A 81 13.29 -0.85 17.28
CA SER A 81 13.39 -0.43 18.68
C SER A 81 13.15 1.06 18.84
N LEU A 82 13.09 1.53 20.09
CA LEU A 82 13.00 2.96 20.43
C LEU A 82 14.35 3.58 20.81
N ALA A 83 15.37 2.75 21.01
CA ALA A 83 16.66 3.18 21.56
C ALA A 83 17.79 3.21 20.52
N GLY A 84 17.53 2.88 19.25
CA GLY A 84 18.56 2.79 18.22
C GLY A 84 19.55 1.64 18.44
N SER A 85 19.09 0.56 19.04
CA SER A 85 19.86 -0.67 19.30
C SER A 85 18.94 -1.90 19.29
N GLY A 86 19.51 -3.10 19.25
CA GLY A 86 18.74 -4.35 19.18
C GLY A 86 18.63 -4.87 17.75
N THR A 87 17.43 -5.31 17.35
CA THR A 87 17.21 -5.95 16.04
C THR A 87 17.38 -4.94 14.91
N ILE A 88 18.38 -5.17 14.04
CA ILE A 88 18.62 -4.40 12.83
C ILE A 88 17.71 -4.93 11.73
N ILE A 89 16.94 -4.03 11.10
CA ILE A 89 16.09 -4.33 9.94
C ILE A 89 16.90 -4.14 8.65
N ALA A 90 17.66 -3.05 8.57
CA ALA A 90 18.47 -2.71 7.41
C ALA A 90 19.67 -1.84 7.82
N LEU A 91 20.73 -1.91 7.03
CA LEU A 91 21.90 -1.06 7.14
C LEU A 91 22.27 -0.58 5.74
N PHE A 92 22.36 0.74 5.58
CA PHE A 92 22.72 1.38 4.32
C PHE A 92 24.04 2.12 4.49
N ASP A 93 24.95 1.91 3.53
CA ASP A 93 26.06 2.84 3.30
C ASP A 93 25.54 4.00 2.45
N THR A 94 25.31 5.13 3.09
CA THR A 94 24.67 6.30 2.46
C THR A 94 25.62 7.08 1.56
N VAL A 95 26.89 6.67 1.46
CA VAL A 95 27.87 7.24 0.53
C VAL A 95 27.76 6.58 -0.86
N THR A 96 27.38 5.30 -0.88
CA THR A 96 27.37 4.49 -2.11
C THR A 96 25.96 4.09 -2.55
N PHE A 97 25.00 4.09 -1.63
CA PHE A 97 23.63 3.73 -1.91
C PHE A 97 22.85 4.90 -2.52
N ASP A 98 22.41 4.73 -3.76
CA ASP A 98 21.58 5.67 -4.50
C ASP A 98 20.16 5.09 -4.67
N GLY A 99 19.15 5.84 -4.24
CA GLY A 99 17.75 5.53 -4.49
C GLY A 99 17.01 4.93 -3.29
N CYS A 100 16.00 4.11 -3.59
CA CYS A 100 15.01 3.64 -2.63
C CYS A 100 15.07 2.14 -2.40
N ALA A 101 15.18 1.73 -1.14
CA ALA A 101 15.00 0.35 -0.72
C ALA A 101 13.55 0.13 -0.26
N LEU A 102 12.90 -0.87 -0.86
CA LEU A 102 11.63 -1.40 -0.38
C LEU A 102 11.92 -2.45 0.68
N LEU A 103 11.29 -2.30 1.84
CA LEU A 103 11.53 -3.15 3.01
C LEU A 103 10.28 -3.97 3.33
N ASP A 104 9.11 -3.32 3.38
CA ASP A 104 7.81 -3.95 3.69
C ASP A 104 7.84 -4.85 4.95
N VAL A 105 8.58 -4.40 5.98
CA VAL A 105 8.77 -5.15 7.22
C VAL A 105 7.83 -4.63 8.30
N ARG A 106 7.18 -5.56 9.00
CA ARG A 106 6.40 -5.25 10.20
C ARG A 106 7.33 -5.02 11.39
N VAL A 107 7.12 -3.92 12.10
CA VAL A 107 7.76 -3.63 13.38
C VAL A 107 6.78 -3.77 14.54
N THR A 108 7.31 -4.12 15.71
CA THR A 108 6.49 -4.32 16.92
C THR A 108 6.72 -3.27 17.98
N THR A 109 7.95 -2.76 18.10
CA THR A 109 8.34 -1.85 19.18
C THR A 109 8.39 -0.41 18.68
N GLY A 110 8.93 -0.21 17.48
CA GLY A 110 9.05 1.09 16.84
C GLY A 110 10.09 1.07 15.73
N ILE A 111 10.19 2.15 14.96
CA ILE A 111 11.23 2.31 13.94
C ILE A 111 12.17 3.41 14.44
N THR A 112 13.44 3.05 14.67
CA THR A 112 14.49 4.03 14.93
C THR A 112 15.56 3.94 13.86
N ILE A 113 15.95 5.09 13.32
CA ILE A 113 17.03 5.20 12.35
C ILE A 113 18.18 5.93 13.02
N VAL A 114 19.35 5.32 12.98
CA VAL A 114 20.59 5.92 13.45
C VAL A 114 21.43 6.28 12.24
N THR A 115 21.58 7.57 11.99
CA THR A 115 22.53 8.13 11.02
C THR A 115 23.78 8.57 11.76
N ALA A 116 24.94 8.06 11.35
CA ALA A 116 26.18 8.28 12.09
C ALA A 116 27.39 8.44 11.18
N THR A 117 28.38 9.16 11.73
CA THR A 117 29.69 9.51 11.14
C THR A 117 29.62 10.54 10.01
N GLY A 118 30.75 11.09 9.59
CA GLY A 118 30.84 11.89 8.36
C GLY A 118 29.83 13.02 8.18
N THR A 119 29.47 13.28 6.92
CA THR A 119 28.46 14.27 6.52
C THR A 119 27.10 13.60 6.41
N ALA A 120 26.08 14.24 6.96
CA ALA A 120 24.74 13.70 7.00
C ALA A 120 24.12 13.58 5.59
N PRO A 121 23.52 12.42 5.26
CA PRO A 121 22.73 12.23 4.06
C PRO A 121 21.34 12.82 4.23
N GLU A 122 20.63 12.94 3.13
CA GLU A 122 19.21 13.20 3.14
C GLU A 122 18.45 11.89 2.93
N ILE A 123 17.59 11.54 3.89
CA ILE A 123 16.86 10.27 3.90
C ILE A 123 15.37 10.55 4.02
N THR A 124 14.60 9.99 3.08
CA THR A 124 13.14 9.97 3.13
C THR A 124 12.66 8.58 3.54
N VAL A 125 11.84 8.51 4.57
CA VAL A 125 11.33 7.26 5.14
C VAL A 125 9.82 7.23 5.02
N SER A 126 9.28 6.16 4.43
CA SER A 126 7.83 5.95 4.32
C SER A 126 7.40 4.79 5.21
N TYR A 127 6.43 5.02 6.09
CA TYR A 127 5.99 4.04 7.08
C TYR A 127 4.49 4.19 7.36
N ARG A 128 3.88 3.18 7.97
CA ARG A 128 2.48 3.19 8.39
C ARG A 128 2.38 2.71 9.84
N ALA A 129 1.66 3.46 10.66
CA ALA A 129 1.29 3.03 12.01
C ALA A 129 0.11 2.03 11.95
N LEU A 130 0.09 1.08 12.89
CA LEU A 130 -1.00 0.10 13.07
C LEU A 130 -1.78 0.38 14.35
#